data_AF-A0A1J3HTT7-F1
#
_entry.id   AF-A0A1J3HTT7-F1
#
_cell.length_a   1.000
_cell.length_b   1.000
_cell.length_c   1.000
_cell.angle_alpha   90.00
_cell.angle_beta   90.00
_cell.angle_gamma   90.00
#
_symmetry.space_group_name_H-M   'P 1'
#
loop_
_entity.id
_entity.type
_entity.pdbx_description
1 polymer ?
#
loop_
_entity_poly.entity_id
_entity_poly.type
_entity_poly.pdbx_seq_one_letter_code
_entity_poly.pdbx_strand_id
1 'polypeptide(L)'
;MTSSNSLIDSLFQRSLEDLIKGLRLQLLRESPFISKSLEEIRREIKMTDPSTKSVALQKLSYLAALHGVDMTWAAFHAVEVVSSSRFAHKRIGYHAIAQSFNDQTPVLLLITNQLRKI
;
A
#
# COMPACT_ATOMS: atom_id res chain seq x y z
N MET A 1 13.98 12.59 -21.03
CA MET A 1 14.95 12.82 -19.93
C MET A 1 14.25 12.71 -18.57
N THR A 2 13.60 11.59 -18.26
CA THR A 2 12.70 11.45 -17.08
C THR A 2 13.20 10.45 -16.03
N SER A 3 14.34 9.79 -16.27
CA SER A 3 14.80 8.66 -15.45
C SER A 3 15.52 9.06 -14.15
N SER A 4 15.87 10.33 -13.97
CA SER A 4 16.62 10.83 -12.80
C SER A 4 15.75 11.19 -11.59
N ASN A 5 14.48 11.57 -11.78
CA ASN A 5 13.60 11.92 -10.65
C ASN A 5 13.09 10.69 -9.89
N SER A 6 12.82 9.57 -10.58
CA SER A 6 12.22 8.39 -9.94
C SER A 6 13.09 7.74 -8.87
N LEU A 7 14.42 7.81 -9.01
CA LEU A 7 15.36 7.26 -8.02
C LEU A 7 15.47 8.16 -6.78
N ILE A 8 15.46 9.49 -6.95
CA ILE A 8 15.44 10.43 -5.84
C ILE A 8 14.10 10.34 -5.09
N ASP A 9 12.99 10.27 -5.82
CA ASP A 9 11.66 10.09 -5.24
C ASP A 9 11.55 8.77 -4.44
N SER A 10 12.21 7.70 -4.90
CA SER A 10 12.32 6.43 -4.17
C SER A 10 13.17 6.54 -2.90
N LEU A 11 14.22 7.35 -2.90
CA LEU A 11 15.09 7.57 -1.74
C LEU A 11 14.41 8.40 -0.65
N PHE A 12 13.44 9.25 -1.01
CA PHE A 12 12.66 10.08 -0.09
C PHE A 12 11.22 9.60 0.09
N GLN A 13 10.95 8.32 -0.19
CA GLN A 13 9.63 7.76 -0.01
C GLN A 13 9.19 7.90 1.45
N ARG A 14 8.10 8.63 1.68
CA ARG A 14 7.56 8.84 3.02
C ARG A 14 7.12 7.53 3.65
N SER A 15 7.55 7.32 4.89
CA SER A 15 7.14 6.19 5.70
C SER A 15 5.68 6.33 6.15
N LEU A 16 5.12 5.25 6.70
CA LEU A 16 3.83 5.32 7.38
C LEU A 16 3.87 6.30 8.56
N GLU A 17 4.98 6.38 9.28
CA GLU A 17 5.14 7.29 10.41
C GLU A 17 5.02 8.76 9.96
N ASP A 18 5.63 9.11 8.83
CA ASP A 18 5.55 10.46 8.25
C ASP A 18 4.12 10.80 7.82
N LEU A 19 3.38 9.84 7.27
CA LEU A 19 1.96 10.01 6.93
C LEU A 19 1.13 10.30 8.19
N ILE A 20 1.32 9.52 9.26
CA ILE A 20 0.61 9.69 10.54
C ILE A 20 0.93 11.05 11.16
N LYS A 21 2.20 11.45 11.16
CA LYS A 21 2.63 12.77 11.64
C LYS A 21 1.98 13.88 10.81
N GLY A 22 1.96 13.75 9.48
CA GLY A 22 1.33 14.70 8.58
C GLY A 22 -0.17 14.88 8.84
N LEU A 23 -0.90 13.79 9.03
CA LEU A 23 -2.33 13.82 9.38
C LEU A 23 -2.57 14.53 10.71
N ARG A 24 -1.80 14.19 11.75
CA ARG A 24 -1.91 14.81 13.08
C ARG A 24 -1.65 16.32 13.08
N LEU A 25 -0.85 16.83 12.15
CA LEU A 25 -0.59 18.26 12.01
C LEU A 25 -1.72 19.01 11.29
N GLN A 26 -2.64 18.30 10.64
CA GLN A 26 -3.63 18.88 9.73
C GLN A 26 -5.07 18.63 10.17
N LEU A 27 -5.32 18.52 11.48
CA LEU A 27 -6.61 18.20 12.13
C LEU A 27 -7.85 18.94 11.59
N LEU A 28 -7.68 20.14 11.00
CA LEU A 28 -8.79 20.94 10.44
C LEU A 28 -8.90 20.87 8.91
N ARG A 29 -7.90 20.32 8.21
CA ARG A 29 -7.79 20.29 6.74
C ARG A 29 -7.20 18.97 6.24
N GLU A 30 -7.75 17.85 6.72
CA GLU A 30 -7.24 16.52 6.40
C GLU A 30 -7.53 16.10 4.94
N SER A 31 -8.67 16.50 4.37
CA SER A 31 -9.14 16.02 3.05
C SER A 31 -8.15 16.29 1.90
N PRO A 32 -7.57 17.50 1.73
CA PRO A 32 -6.58 17.75 0.68
C PRO A 32 -5.31 16.91 0.84
N PHE A 33 -4.91 16.66 2.09
CA PHE A 33 -3.72 15.86 2.36
C PHE A 33 -3.95 14.39 2.11
N ILE A 34 -5.08 13.84 2.56
CA ILE A 34 -5.47 12.45 2.25
C ILE A 34 -5.50 12.26 0.73
N SER A 35 -6.09 13.21 -0.01
CA SER A 35 -6.15 13.15 -1.48
C SER A 35 -4.76 13.12 -2.11
N LYS A 36 -3.85 13.97 -1.62
CA LYS A 36 -2.45 13.99 -2.07
C LYS A 36 -1.71 12.69 -1.71
N SER A 37 -1.86 12.20 -0.50
CA SER A 37 -1.25 10.95 -0.05
C SER A 37 -1.76 9.74 -0.84
N LEU A 38 -3.04 9.69 -1.19
CA LEU A 38 -3.59 8.64 -2.05
C LEU A 38 -2.98 8.67 -3.46
N GLU A 39 -2.74 9.85 -4.02
CA GLU A 39 -2.08 9.99 -5.32
C GLU A 39 -0.61 9.52 -5.25
N GLU A 40 0.11 9.88 -4.19
CA GLU A 40 1.47 9.38 -3.93
C GLU A 40 1.46 7.84 -3.82
N ILE A 41 0.56 7.27 -3.01
CA ILE A 41 0.41 5.81 -2.83
C ILE A 41 0.11 5.11 -4.17
N ARG A 42 -0.79 5.65 -5.00
CA ARG A 42 -1.12 5.07 -6.32
C ARG A 42 0.05 5.00 -7.27
N ARG A 43 1.04 5.90 -7.13
CA ARG A 43 2.28 5.86 -7.91
C ARG A 43 3.25 4.84 -7.32
N GLU A 44 3.46 4.90 -6.02
CA GLU A 44 4.39 4.02 -5.31
C GLU A 44 4.04 2.53 -5.44
N ILE A 45 2.75 2.18 -5.34
CA ILE A 45 2.31 0.77 -5.41
C ILE A 45 2.52 0.12 -6.79
N LYS A 46 2.71 0.94 -7.84
CA LYS A 46 3.02 0.48 -9.20
C LYS A 46 4.52 0.28 -9.44
N MET A 47 5.37 0.68 -8.51
CA MET A 47 6.83 0.53 -8.62
C MET A 47 7.23 -0.93 -8.58
N THR A 48 8.35 -1.31 -9.20
CA THR A 48 8.82 -2.70 -9.23
C THR A 48 9.43 -3.16 -7.90
N ASP A 49 9.93 -2.23 -7.09
CA ASP A 49 10.55 -2.54 -5.81
C ASP A 49 9.53 -3.05 -4.78
N PRO A 50 9.68 -4.27 -4.24
CA PRO A 50 8.77 -4.83 -3.25
C PRO A 50 8.71 -4.04 -1.94
N SER A 51 9.81 -3.37 -1.54
CA SER A 51 9.83 -2.57 -0.32
C SER A 51 8.91 -1.36 -0.48
N THR A 52 9.08 -0.60 -1.55
CA THR A 52 8.21 0.52 -1.92
C THR A 52 6.75 0.11 -2.04
N LYS A 53 6.43 -1.00 -2.71
CA LYS A 53 5.04 -1.53 -2.78
C LYS A 53 4.48 -1.83 -1.39
N SER A 54 5.27 -2.49 -0.55
CA SER A 54 4.82 -2.88 0.79
C SER A 54 4.50 -1.67 1.66
N VAL A 55 5.34 -0.62 1.63
CA VAL A 55 5.11 0.63 2.37
C VAL A 55 3.87 1.36 1.83
N ALA A 56 3.71 1.44 0.51
CA ALA A 56 2.53 2.04 -0.11
C ALA A 56 1.23 1.32 0.31
N LEU A 57 1.24 -0.01 0.30
CA LEU A 57 0.12 -0.84 0.74
C LEU A 57 -0.18 -0.67 2.23
N GLN A 58 0.85 -0.52 3.07
CA GLN A 58 0.70 -0.24 4.49
C GLN A 58 0.06 1.14 4.74
N LYS A 59 0.49 2.16 4.00
CA LYS A 59 -0.13 3.50 4.04
C LYS A 59 -1.60 3.48 3.61
N LEU A 60 -1.91 2.75 2.53
CA LEU A 60 -3.28 2.58 2.05
C LEU A 60 -4.17 1.91 3.11
N SER A 61 -3.69 0.82 3.70
CA SER A 61 -4.40 0.06 4.74
C SER A 61 -4.75 0.94 5.94
N TYR A 62 -3.82 1.81 6.35
CA TYR A 62 -4.06 2.78 7.42
C TYR A 62 -5.15 3.80 7.06
N LEU A 63 -5.07 4.41 5.87
CA LEU A 63 -6.09 5.35 5.41
C LEU A 63 -7.46 4.68 5.25
N ALA A 64 -7.50 3.41 4.84
CA ALA A 64 -8.74 2.67 4.69
C ALA A 64 -9.40 2.43 6.05
N ALA A 65 -8.62 2.04 7.06
CA ALA A 65 -9.11 1.82 8.40
C ALA A 65 -9.66 3.10 9.07
N LEU A 66 -9.02 4.26 8.85
CA LEU A 66 -9.43 5.52 9.50
C LEU A 66 -10.44 6.34 8.71
N HIS A 67 -10.34 6.35 7.39
CA HIS A 67 -11.12 7.24 6.52
C HIS A 67 -12.01 6.50 5.53
N GLY A 68 -12.04 5.16 5.56
CA GLY A 68 -12.91 4.35 4.71
C GLY A 68 -12.57 4.44 3.23
N VAL A 69 -11.31 4.72 2.87
CA VAL A 69 -10.91 4.81 1.45
C VAL A 69 -10.98 3.43 0.78
N ASP A 70 -11.37 3.42 -0.50
CA ASP A 70 -11.44 2.19 -1.28
C ASP A 70 -10.03 1.59 -1.50
N MET A 71 -9.93 0.27 -1.26
CA MET A 71 -8.73 -0.55 -1.46
C MET A 71 -8.86 -1.52 -2.62
N THR A 72 -10.02 -1.62 -3.27
CA THR A 72 -10.31 -2.64 -4.30
C THR A 72 -9.29 -2.60 -5.45
N TRP A 73 -8.89 -1.40 -5.85
CA TRP A 73 -7.89 -1.17 -6.90
C TRP A 73 -6.48 -1.69 -6.56
N ALA A 74 -6.18 -1.93 -5.28
CA ALA A 74 -4.90 -2.43 -4.80
C ALA A 74 -4.87 -3.96 -4.60
N ALA A 75 -5.97 -4.67 -4.89
CA ALA A 75 -6.10 -6.09 -4.56
C ALA A 75 -4.99 -6.95 -5.19
N PHE A 76 -4.69 -6.75 -6.48
CA PHE A 76 -3.61 -7.49 -7.15
C PHE A 76 -2.24 -7.17 -6.54
N HIS A 77 -1.98 -5.89 -6.22
CA HIS A 77 -0.72 -5.48 -5.60
C HIS A 77 -0.52 -6.09 -4.21
N ALA A 78 -1.59 -6.32 -3.44
CA ALA A 78 -1.51 -7.04 -2.18
C ALA A 78 -1.05 -8.49 -2.36
N VAL A 79 -1.54 -9.18 -3.41
CA VAL A 79 -1.09 -10.53 -3.77
C VAL A 79 0.38 -10.54 -4.19
N GLU A 80 0.82 -9.55 -4.98
CA GLU A 80 2.24 -9.40 -5.35
C GLU A 80 3.13 -9.23 -4.11
N VAL A 81 2.73 -8.40 -3.14
CA VAL A 81 3.46 -8.21 -1.88
C VAL A 81 3.55 -9.51 -1.07
N VAL A 82 2.48 -10.31 -1.03
CA VAL A 82 2.48 -11.64 -0.37
C VAL A 82 3.38 -12.66 -1.08
N SER A 83 3.64 -12.49 -2.38
CA SER A 83 4.55 -13.37 -3.13
C SER A 83 6.03 -13.12 -2.81
N SER A 84 6.37 -12.02 -2.13
CA SER A 84 7.74 -11.70 -1.74
C SER A 84 8.37 -12.77 -0.85
N SER A 85 9.68 -13.00 -0.98
CA SER A 85 10.46 -13.91 -0.13
C SER A 85 10.66 -13.38 1.29
N ARG A 86 10.47 -12.08 1.53
CA ARG A 86 10.65 -11.46 2.84
C ARG A 86 9.36 -11.53 3.67
N PHE A 87 9.44 -12.13 4.85
CA PHE A 87 8.30 -12.24 5.77
C PHE A 87 7.69 -10.87 6.14
N ALA A 88 8.51 -9.83 6.29
CA ALA A 88 8.03 -8.48 6.60
C ALA A 88 7.02 -7.96 5.56
N HIS A 89 7.27 -8.22 4.27
CA HIS A 89 6.36 -7.85 3.19
C HIS A 89 5.10 -8.73 3.22
N LYS A 90 5.26 -10.06 3.37
CA LYS A 90 4.13 -11.00 3.49
C LYS A 90 3.15 -10.57 4.58
N ARG A 91 3.66 -10.21 5.77
CA ARG A 91 2.85 -9.74 6.90
C ARG A 91 2.00 -8.52 6.53
N ILE A 92 2.58 -7.54 5.83
CA ILE A 92 1.86 -6.35 5.38
C ILE A 92 0.80 -6.72 4.34
N GLY A 93 1.17 -7.54 3.34
CA GLY A 93 0.25 -7.98 2.30
C GLY A 93 -0.96 -8.73 2.86
N TYR A 94 -0.72 -9.70 3.74
CA TYR A 94 -1.81 -10.45 4.39
C TYR A 94 -2.69 -9.56 5.29
N HIS A 95 -2.12 -8.55 5.96
CA HIS A 95 -2.91 -7.59 6.73
C HIS A 95 -3.85 -6.78 5.83
N ALA A 96 -3.33 -6.25 4.71
CA ALA A 96 -4.12 -5.49 3.75
C ALA A 96 -5.22 -6.36 3.12
N ILE A 97 -4.91 -7.61 2.79
CA ILE A 97 -5.88 -8.60 2.30
C ILE A 97 -7.00 -8.80 3.32
N ALA A 98 -6.66 -9.06 4.58
CA ALA A 98 -7.65 -9.31 5.63
C ALA A 98 -8.59 -8.12 5.86
N GLN A 99 -8.14 -6.89 5.58
CA GLN A 99 -8.96 -5.69 5.70
C GLN A 99 -9.82 -5.39 4.46
N SER A 100 -9.42 -5.83 3.27
CA SER A 100 -10.01 -5.36 2.01
C SER A 100 -10.69 -6.44 1.16
N PHE A 101 -10.27 -7.71 1.28
CA PHE A 101 -10.79 -8.77 0.43
C PHE A 101 -12.15 -9.23 0.93
N ASN A 102 -13.03 -9.50 -0.02
CA ASN A 102 -14.35 -10.09 0.18
C ASN A 102 -14.61 -11.13 -0.92
N ASP A 103 -15.77 -11.80 -0.86
CA ASP A 103 -16.12 -12.86 -1.79
C ASP A 103 -16.18 -12.42 -3.26
N GLN A 104 -16.29 -11.11 -3.52
CA GLN A 104 -16.30 -10.53 -4.87
C GLN A 104 -14.90 -10.14 -5.36
N THR A 105 -13.85 -10.33 -4.54
CA THR A 105 -12.49 -9.95 -4.91
C THR A 105 -11.90 -10.95 -5.91
N PRO A 106 -11.63 -10.56 -7.18
CA PRO A 106 -11.30 -11.50 -8.26
C PRO A 106 -10.05 -12.35 -8.01
N VAL A 107 -9.15 -11.86 -7.16
CA VAL A 107 -7.84 -12.46 -6.89
C VAL A 107 -7.81 -13.29 -5.60
N LEU A 108 -8.95 -13.51 -4.93
CA LEU A 108 -9.03 -14.26 -3.67
C LEU A 108 -8.43 -15.68 -3.80
N LEU A 109 -8.67 -16.36 -4.92
CA LEU A 109 -8.15 -17.70 -5.19
C LEU A 109 -6.62 -17.75 -5.38
N LEU A 110 -5.98 -16.62 -5.73
CA LEU A 110 -4.52 -16.59 -5.84
C LEU A 110 -3.85 -16.67 -4.47
N ILE A 111 -4.51 -16.18 -3.42
CA ILE A 111 -3.96 -16.16 -2.06
C ILE A 111 -3.96 -17.55 -1.45
N THR A 112 -5.04 -18.32 -1.65
CA THR A 112 -5.13 -19.70 -1.15
C THR A 112 -4.03 -20.58 -1.73
N ASN A 113 -3.58 -20.30 -2.96
CA ASN A 113 -2.42 -20.95 -3.57
C ASN A 113 -1.08 -20.57 -2.90
N GLN A 114 -0.93 -19.35 -2.40
CA GLN A 114 0.30 -18.91 -1.73
C GLN A 114 0.49 -19.54 -0.35
N LEU A 115 -0.60 -19.90 0.35
CA LEU A 115 -0.53 -20.60 1.65
C LEU A 115 0.00 -22.04 1.52
N ARG A 116 -0.11 -22.65 0.34
CA ARG A 116 0.38 -24.01 0.08
C ARG A 116 1.88 -24.06 -0.23
N LYS A 117 2.52 -22.91 -0.44
CA LYS A 117 3.95 -22.77 -0.78
C LYS A 117 4.82 -22.34 0.41
N ILE A 118 4.37 -22.57 1.64
CA ILE A 118 5.17 -22.33 2.85
C ILE A 118 6.17 -23.47 3.02
#